data_AF-A0A3G9CQ39-F1
#
_entry.id   AF-A0A3G9CQ39-F1
#
_cell.length_a   1.000
_cell.length_b   1.000
_cell.length_c   1.000
_cell.angle_alpha   90.00
_cell.angle_beta   90.00
_cell.angle_gamma   90.00
#
_symmetry.space_group_name_H-M   'P 1'
#
loop_
_entity.id
_entity.type
_entity.pdbx_description
1 polymer ?
#
loop_
_entity_poly.entity_id
_entity_poly.type
_entity_poly.pdbx_seq_one_letter_code
_entity_poly.pdbx_strand_id
1 'polypeptide(L)'
;MGIIARVLGGALIGTVCTFIFYFIPLVNSIAPFLGGLLGGYYADGGSGGGLKTGVLMTIFMIIPGFLLGGILGSILRDAPVLGGFVVASAFVITLVIVAHAALIGIIGSVIGAVLAERSTIYRF
;
A
#
# COMPACT_ATOMS: atom_id res chain seq x y z
N MET A 1 -9.92 11.71 17.96
CA MET A 1 -8.74 11.14 17.27
C MET A 1 -8.15 12.23 16.39
N GLY A 2 -6.89 12.62 16.54
CA GLY A 2 -6.30 13.68 15.70
C GLY A 2 -6.30 13.30 14.21
N ILE A 3 -6.41 14.29 13.32
CA ILE A 3 -6.41 14.10 11.85
C ILE A 3 -5.22 13.23 11.40
N ILE A 4 -4.05 13.44 12.02
CA ILE A 4 -2.82 12.69 11.74
C ILE A 4 -2.97 11.20 12.08
N ALA A 5 -3.61 10.86 13.21
CA ALA A 5 -3.81 9.47 13.63
C ALA A 5 -4.74 8.71 12.67
N ARG A 6 -5.76 9.39 12.12
CA ARG A 6 -6.66 8.79 11.11
C ARG A 6 -5.93 8.52 9.78
N VAL A 7 -5.11 9.47 9.33
CA VAL A 7 -4.26 9.31 8.13
C VAL A 7 -3.24 8.18 8.31
N LEU A 8 -2.60 8.11 9.48
CA LEU A 8 -1.64 7.06 9.78
C LEU A 8 -2.31 5.68 9.84
N GLY A 9 -3.45 5.58 10.53
CA GLY A 9 -4.25 4.36 10.60
C GLY A 9 -4.78 3.91 9.25
N GLY A 10 -5.30 4.86 8.45
CA GLY A 10 -5.76 4.59 7.09
C GLY A 10 -4.64 4.10 6.18
N ALA A 11 -3.45 4.67 6.26
CA ALA A 11 -2.30 4.22 5.49
C ALA A 11 -1.86 2.80 5.89
N LEU A 12 -1.89 2.49 7.20
CA LEU A 12 -1.57 1.16 7.71
C LEU A 12 -2.59 0.12 7.23
N ILE A 13 -3.89 0.42 7.37
CA ILE A 13 -4.99 -0.43 6.89
C ILE A 13 -4.86 -0.65 5.39
N GLY A 14 -4.66 0.42 4.61
CA GLY A 14 -4.53 0.33 3.16
C GLY A 14 -3.33 -0.51 2.72
N THR A 15 -2.21 -0.43 3.45
CA THR A 15 -1.02 -1.25 3.21
C THR A 15 -1.31 -2.72 3.49
N VAL A 16 -1.91 -3.04 4.64
CA VAL A 16 -2.26 -4.42 5.02
C VAL A 16 -3.29 -5.01 4.05
N CYS A 17 -4.33 -4.26 3.69
CA CYS A 17 -5.33 -4.69 2.72
C CYS A 17 -4.69 -4.94 1.34
N THR A 18 -3.81 -4.05 0.87
CA THR A 18 -3.11 -4.26 -0.40
C THR A 18 -2.25 -5.50 -0.37
N PHE A 19 -1.52 -5.71 0.72
CA PHE A 19 -0.70 -6.90 0.91
C PHE A 19 -1.54 -8.18 0.85
N ILE A 20 -2.70 -8.20 1.52
CA ILE A 20 -3.63 -9.33 1.47
C ILE A 20 -4.18 -9.52 0.05
N PHE A 21 -4.57 -8.45 -0.65
CA PHE A 21 -5.12 -8.52 -2.01
C PHE A 21 -4.10 -8.99 -3.04
N TYR A 22 -2.80 -8.81 -2.82
CA TYR A 22 -1.77 -9.38 -3.69
C TYR A 22 -1.79 -10.91 -3.75
N PHE A 23 -2.29 -11.59 -2.71
CA PHE A 23 -2.43 -13.05 -2.68
C PHE A 23 -3.67 -13.55 -3.44
N ILE A 24 -4.61 -12.68 -3.79
CA ILE A 24 -5.83 -13.07 -4.52
C ILE A 24 -5.56 -13.00 -6.03
N PRO A 25 -5.63 -14.13 -6.75
CA PRO A 25 -5.52 -14.15 -8.21
C PRO A 25 -6.59 -13.23 -8.83
N LEU A 26 -6.29 -12.57 -9.96
CA LEU A 26 -7.12 -11.56 -10.63
C LEU A 26 -7.15 -10.18 -9.94
N VAL A 27 -7.15 -10.11 -8.61
CA VAL A 27 -7.25 -8.84 -7.86
C VAL A 27 -5.89 -8.16 -7.69
N ASN A 28 -4.79 -8.92 -7.74
CA ASN A 28 -3.42 -8.41 -7.62
C ASN A 28 -3.15 -7.13 -8.42
N SER A 29 -3.56 -7.09 -9.70
CA SER A 29 -3.31 -5.91 -10.57
C SER A 29 -3.99 -4.63 -10.07
N ILE A 30 -5.10 -4.74 -9.34
CA ILE A 30 -5.86 -3.63 -8.76
C ILE A 30 -5.74 -3.56 -7.23
N ALA A 31 -4.90 -4.41 -6.62
CA ALA A 31 -4.76 -4.49 -5.18
C ALA A 31 -4.41 -3.14 -4.54
N PRO A 32 -3.47 -2.34 -5.10
CA PRO A 32 -3.19 -1.02 -4.55
C PRO A 32 -4.37 -0.07 -4.64
N PHE A 33 -5.17 -0.17 -5.70
CA PHE A 33 -6.39 0.64 -5.83
C PHE A 33 -7.33 0.38 -4.66
N LEU A 34 -7.64 -0.90 -4.41
CA LEU A 34 -8.60 -1.30 -3.40
C LEU A 34 -8.08 -1.03 -1.98
N GLY A 35 -6.81 -1.31 -1.71
CA GLY A 35 -6.23 -0.99 -0.41
C GLY A 35 -6.10 0.52 -0.19
N GLY A 36 -5.74 1.28 -1.24
CA GLY A 36 -5.80 2.74 -1.23
C GLY A 36 -7.20 3.23 -0.90
N LEU A 37 -8.21 2.74 -1.60
CA LEU A 37 -9.62 3.09 -1.39
C LEU A 37 -10.08 2.87 0.05
N LEU A 38 -9.81 1.69 0.61
CA LEU A 38 -10.15 1.38 2.01
C LEU A 38 -9.38 2.26 3.00
N GLY A 39 -8.08 2.48 2.75
CA GLY A 39 -7.24 3.32 3.61
C GLY A 39 -7.68 4.78 3.61
N GLY A 40 -7.96 5.34 2.43
CA GLY A 40 -8.48 6.69 2.27
C GLY A 40 -9.87 6.86 2.86
N TYR A 41 -10.75 5.88 2.67
CA TYR A 41 -12.09 5.88 3.26
C TYR A 41 -12.05 5.89 4.79
N TYR A 42 -11.14 5.15 5.40
CA TYR A 42 -10.95 5.17 6.85
C TYR A 42 -10.36 6.50 7.36
N ALA A 43 -9.43 7.08 6.60
CA ALA A 43 -8.77 8.32 6.97
C ALA A 43 -9.73 9.53 6.98
N ASP A 44 -10.74 9.52 6.11
CA ASP A 44 -11.89 10.45 6.11
C ASP A 44 -11.47 11.91 6.35
N GLY A 45 -10.82 12.46 5.32
CA GLY A 45 -10.28 13.82 5.32
C GLY A 45 -10.35 14.49 3.94
N GLY A 46 -11.31 14.07 3.12
CA GLY A 46 -11.48 14.52 1.74
C GLY A 46 -10.27 14.23 0.84
N SER A 47 -10.17 14.94 -0.29
CA SER A 47 -9.10 14.71 -1.27
C SER A 47 -7.69 14.92 -0.69
N GLY A 48 -7.51 15.93 0.18
CA GLY A 48 -6.24 16.21 0.84
C GLY A 48 -5.82 15.15 1.85
N GLY A 49 -6.78 14.60 2.62
CA GLY A 49 -6.56 13.47 3.51
C GLY A 49 -6.22 12.20 2.72
N GLY A 50 -6.96 11.93 1.64
CA GLY A 50 -6.72 10.81 0.75
C GLY A 50 -5.33 10.83 0.11
N LEU A 51 -4.86 12.00 -0.35
CA LEU A 51 -3.51 12.15 -0.90
C LEU A 51 -2.43 11.83 0.14
N LYS A 52 -2.53 12.40 1.34
CA LYS A 52 -1.58 12.14 2.44
C LYS A 52 -1.56 10.66 2.82
N THR A 53 -2.73 10.04 2.89
CA THR A 53 -2.90 8.62 3.23
C THR A 53 -2.29 7.73 2.15
N GLY A 54 -2.49 8.05 0.86
CA GLY A 54 -1.95 7.29 -0.26
C GLY A 54 -0.42 7.39 -0.38
N VAL A 55 0.14 8.58 -0.17
CA VAL A 55 1.60 8.76 -0.12
C VAL A 55 2.20 7.97 1.05
N LEU A 56 1.57 8.06 2.23
CA LEU A 56 2.05 7.36 3.41
C LEU A 56 1.95 5.83 3.26
N MET A 57 0.86 5.34 2.66
CA MET A 57 0.69 3.93 2.32
C MET A 57 1.78 3.44 1.35
N THR A 58 2.16 4.26 0.37
CA THR A 58 3.25 3.94 -0.57
C THR A 58 4.58 3.74 0.16
N ILE A 59 4.89 4.64 1.11
CA ILE A 59 6.09 4.54 1.95
C ILE A 59 6.05 3.25 2.78
N PHE A 60 4.90 2.92 3.38
CA PHE A 60 4.76 1.69 4.16
C PHE A 60 4.88 0.43 3.33
N MET A 61 4.50 0.46 2.04
CA MET A 61 4.61 -0.71 1.16
C MET A 61 6.05 -1.13 0.84
N ILE A 62 7.03 -0.24 1.08
CA ILE A 62 8.45 -0.56 0.98
C ILE A 62 8.83 -1.65 1.98
N ILE A 63 8.27 -1.58 3.20
CA ILE A 63 8.61 -2.47 4.32
C ILE A 63 8.37 -3.95 3.97
N PRO A 64 7.15 -4.39 3.58
CA PRO A 64 6.90 -5.80 3.26
C PRO A 64 7.73 -6.28 2.06
N GLY A 65 7.98 -5.44 1.06
CA GLY A 65 8.81 -5.80 -0.10
C GLY A 65 10.27 -6.10 0.28
N PHE A 66 10.89 -5.22 1.07
CA PHE A 66 12.25 -5.43 1.57
C PHE A 66 12.35 -6.58 2.58
N LEU A 67 11.35 -6.74 3.46
CA LEU A 67 11.33 -7.87 4.40
C LEU A 67 11.27 -9.21 3.66
N LEU A 68 10.38 -9.35 2.67
CA LEU A 68 10.29 -10.57 1.87
C LEU A 68 11.57 -10.82 1.07
N GLY A 69 12.12 -9.80 0.41
CA GLY A 69 13.37 -9.92 -0.32
C GLY A 69 14.57 -10.30 0.56
N GLY A 70 14.66 -9.72 1.76
CA GLY A 70 15.71 -10.03 2.72
C GLY A 70 15.60 -11.42 3.32
N ILE A 71 14.39 -11.88 3.63
CA ILE A 71 14.13 -13.25 4.14
C ILE A 71 14.46 -14.28 3.06
N LEU A 72 14.03 -14.08 1.80
CA LEU A 72 14.38 -14.99 0.71
C LEU A 72 15.88 -14.99 0.45
N GLY A 73 16.52 -13.82 0.46
CA GLY A 73 17.98 -13.70 0.31
C GLY A 73 18.76 -14.43 1.41
N SER A 74 18.27 -14.40 2.65
CA SER A 74 18.91 -15.10 3.77
C SER A 74 18.73 -16.61 3.72
N ILE A 75 17.59 -17.11 3.24
CA ILE A 75 17.36 -18.55 3.01
C ILE A 75 18.30 -19.08 1.92
N LEU A 76 18.58 -18.30 0.87
CA LEU A 76 19.50 -18.68 -0.21
C LEU A 76 20.96 -18.30 0.05
N ARG A 77 21.34 -17.98 1.29
CA ARG A 77 22.71 -17.55 1.64
C ARG A 77 23.78 -18.56 1.27
N ASP A 78 23.47 -19.85 1.34
CA ASP A 78 24.42 -20.94 1.04
C ASP A 78 24.63 -21.15 -0.48
N ALA A 79 23.86 -20.47 -1.32
CA ALA A 79 24.01 -20.46 -2.77
C ALA A 79 24.33 -19.03 -3.26
N PRO A 80 25.58 -18.56 -3.16
CA PRO A 80 25.92 -17.14 -3.33
C PRO A 80 25.47 -16.53 -4.67
N VAL A 81 25.51 -17.29 -5.77
CA VAL A 81 25.03 -16.84 -7.08
C VAL A 81 23.52 -16.68 -7.10
N LEU A 82 22.78 -17.64 -6.53
CA LEU A 82 21.31 -17.61 -6.48
C LEU A 82 20.81 -16.59 -5.44
N GLY A 83 21.43 -16.50 -4.28
CA GLY A 83 21.12 -15.53 -3.24
C GLY A 83 21.33 -14.09 -3.71
N GLY A 84 22.46 -13.81 -4.38
CA GLY A 84 22.72 -12.50 -4.97
C GLY A 84 21.69 -12.12 -6.04
N PHE A 85 21.34 -13.07 -6.93
CA PHE A 85 20.31 -12.86 -7.94
C PHE A 85 18.92 -12.62 -7.34
N VAL A 86 18.55 -13.36 -6.28
CA VAL A 86 17.27 -13.21 -5.58
C VAL A 86 17.18 -11.85 -4.88
N VAL A 87 18.24 -11.40 -4.21
CA VAL A 87 18.25 -10.08 -3.56
C VAL A 87 18.13 -8.95 -4.59
N ALA A 88 18.89 -9.02 -5.70
CA ALA A 88 18.86 -8.02 -6.75
C ALA A 88 17.49 -7.97 -7.45
N SER A 89 16.92 -9.14 -7.79
CA SER A 89 15.59 -9.23 -8.41
C SER A 89 14.48 -8.78 -7.47
N ALA A 90 14.54 -9.16 -6.19
CA ALA A 90 13.57 -8.71 -5.18
C ALA A 90 13.59 -7.18 -5.01
N PHE A 91 14.76 -6.54 -5.08
CA PHE A 91 14.88 -5.09 -5.04
C PHE A 91 14.17 -4.44 -6.25
N VAL A 92 14.44 -4.92 -7.47
CA VAL A 92 13.81 -4.39 -8.68
C VAL A 92 12.29 -4.60 -8.65
N ILE A 93 11.83 -5.80 -8.27
CA ILE A 93 10.40 -6.12 -8.15
C ILE A 93 9.75 -5.22 -7.10
N THR A 94 10.40 -5.00 -5.95
CA THR A 94 9.88 -4.10 -4.91
C THR A 94 9.71 -2.67 -5.44
N LEU A 95 10.67 -2.15 -6.20
CA LEU A 95 10.53 -0.82 -6.81
C LEU A 95 9.35 -0.75 -7.78
N VAL A 96 9.15 -1.78 -8.61
CA VAL A 96 8.01 -1.85 -9.54
C VAL A 96 6.69 -1.88 -8.78
N ILE A 97 6.59 -2.72 -7.74
CA ILE A 97 5.40 -2.83 -6.89
C ILE A 97 5.10 -1.50 -6.18
N VAL A 98 6.13 -0.84 -5.65
CA VAL A 98 5.99 0.46 -4.98
C VAL A 98 5.55 1.53 -5.98
N ALA A 99 6.12 1.57 -7.19
CA ALA A 99 5.72 2.52 -8.23
C ALA A 99 4.27 2.31 -8.69
N HIS A 100 3.89 1.04 -8.93
CA HIS A 100 2.52 0.65 -9.26
C HIS A 100 1.53 1.08 -8.16
N ALA A 101 1.92 0.84 -6.91
CA ALA A 101 1.12 1.22 -5.76
C ALA A 101 1.04 2.72 -5.52
N ALA A 102 2.12 3.46 -5.79
CA ALA A 102 2.13 4.91 -5.71
C ALA A 102 1.09 5.50 -6.66
N LEU A 103 1.12 5.07 -7.92
CA LEU A 103 0.23 5.61 -8.94
C LEU A 103 -1.23 5.26 -8.65
N ILE A 104 -1.53 3.97 -8.52
CA ILE A 104 -2.92 3.50 -8.47
C ILE A 104 -3.48 3.60 -7.03
N GLY A 105 -2.66 3.36 -6.03
CA GLY A 105 -3.07 3.42 -4.62
C GLY A 105 -3.35 4.85 -4.14
N ILE A 106 -2.61 5.85 -4.63
CA ILE A 106 -2.95 7.26 -4.37
C ILE A 106 -4.32 7.60 -4.96
N ILE A 107 -4.60 7.19 -6.20
CA ILE A 107 -5.91 7.42 -6.84
C ILE A 107 -7.03 6.76 -6.03
N GLY A 108 -6.86 5.49 -5.67
CA GLY A 108 -7.81 4.78 -4.82
C GLY A 108 -8.05 5.49 -3.50
N SER A 109 -6.98 5.92 -2.83
CA SER A 109 -7.05 6.63 -1.55
C SER A 109 -7.74 7.99 -1.62
N VAL A 110 -7.51 8.76 -2.69
CA VAL A 110 -8.23 10.02 -2.91
C VAL A 110 -9.73 9.76 -3.10
N ILE A 111 -10.09 8.78 -3.93
CA ILE A 111 -11.50 8.42 -4.17
C ILE A 111 -12.16 7.95 -2.88
N GLY A 112 -11.51 7.06 -2.12
CA GLY A 112 -12.01 6.55 -0.84
C GLY A 112 -12.26 7.65 0.17
N ALA A 113 -11.31 8.59 0.32
CA ALA A 113 -11.45 9.69 1.27
C ALA A 113 -12.55 10.69 0.88
N VAL A 114 -12.72 10.98 -0.42
CA VAL A 114 -13.83 11.81 -0.91
C VAL A 114 -15.17 11.11 -0.72
N LEU A 115 -15.22 9.79 -0.90
CA LEU A 115 -16.44 9.01 -0.69
C LEU A 115 -16.87 8.99 0.78
N ALA A 116 -15.92 8.86 1.71
CA ALA A 116 -16.19 8.93 3.15
C ALA A 116 -16.72 10.32 3.57
N GLU A 117 -16.12 11.38 3.05
CA GLU A 117 -16.56 12.76 3.29
C GLU A 117 -18.00 12.96 2.80
N ARG A 118 -18.30 12.54 1.56
CA ARG A 118 -19.65 12.60 0.98
C ARG A 118 -20.65 11.78 1.77
N SER A 119 -20.30 10.56 2.18
CA SER A 119 -21.19 9.69 2.97
C SER A 119 -21.52 10.29 4.34
N THR A 120 -20.65 11.13 4.89
CA THR A 120 -20.87 11.81 6.17
C THR A 120 -21.84 12.99 6.00
N ILE A 121 -21.82 13.67 4.84
CA ILE A 121 -22.74 14.78 4.53
C ILE A 121 -24.20 14.31 4.41
N TYR A 122 -24.45 13.10 3.89
CA TYR A 122 -25.81 12.55 3.71
C TYR A 122 -26.36 11.81 4.96
N ARG A 123 -25.67 11.85 6.09
CA ARG A 123 -26.08 11.21 7.35
C ARG A 123 -26.80 12.15 8.34
N PHE A 124 -27.40 13.23 7.83
CA PHE A 124 -28.32 14.10 8.57
C PHE A 124 -29.76 13.84 8.16
#